data_AF-A0A2M7YVT2-F1
#
_entry.id   AF-A0A2M7YVT2-F1
#
_cell.length_a   1.000
_cell.length_b   1.000
_cell.length_c   1.000
_cell.angle_alpha   90.00
_cell.angle_beta   90.00
_cell.angle_gamma   90.00
#
_symmetry.space_group_name_H-M   'P 1'
#
loop_
_entity.id
_entity.type
_entity.pdbx_description
1 polymer ?
#
loop_
_entity_poly.entity_id
_entity_poly.type
_entity_poly.pdbx_seq_one_letter_code
_entity_poly.pdbx_strand_id
1 'polypeptide(L)'
;MIAGNRTSPVGFVAVLIWGWWLPLITGQGRWADFLVDYPMMTLTMVVGSFIAGATSEGGGAVAFPVLTLVFGVAPAVARDFALLIQAVGMTAASVAMIQPQAWSFWYVCVPVVVVGAPLGAWFIRDRSSAVIRRLLYACIGTQFLGAVIILPFSLKMFTLGCATFATGSTLFIWLGWKGSTRRGRLADTNPGSTLTARRTSASSPP
;
A
#
# COMPACT_ATOMS: atom_id res chain seq x y z
N MET A 1 -36.67 -14.03 -15.09
CA MET A 1 -36.33 -14.98 -14.01
C MET A 1 -35.10 -14.42 -13.28
N ILE A 2 -35.27 -13.43 -12.40
CA ILE A 2 -35.44 -13.58 -10.93
C ILE A 2 -34.34 -14.46 -10.30
N ALA A 3 -33.33 -13.76 -9.77
CA ALA A 3 -32.56 -14.07 -8.57
C ALA A 3 -32.18 -15.54 -8.33
N GLY A 4 -31.13 -15.99 -9.02
CA GLY A 4 -30.29 -17.06 -8.47
C GLY A 4 -29.51 -16.49 -7.29
N ASN A 5 -29.82 -16.96 -6.08
CA ASN A 5 -29.04 -16.77 -4.86
C ASN A 5 -27.66 -17.44 -5.00
N ARG A 6 -26.81 -16.89 -5.86
CA ARG A 6 -25.39 -17.23 -5.91
C ARG A 6 -24.78 -16.42 -4.79
N THR A 7 -24.64 -17.01 -3.61
CA THR A 7 -23.72 -16.48 -2.60
C THR A 7 -22.37 -16.45 -3.26
N SER A 8 -21.99 -15.29 -3.81
CA SER A 8 -20.69 -15.11 -4.41
C SER A 8 -19.67 -15.37 -3.28
N PRO A 9 -18.55 -16.06 -3.55
CA PRO A 9 -17.52 -16.29 -2.54
C PRO A 9 -17.07 -14.97 -1.88
N VAL A 10 -17.20 -13.85 -2.61
CA VAL A 10 -17.04 -12.47 -2.12
C VAL A 10 -18.02 -12.13 -0.99
N GLY A 11 -19.31 -12.39 -1.16
CA GLY A 11 -20.33 -12.09 -0.15
C GLY A 11 -20.10 -12.88 1.13
N PHE A 12 -19.64 -14.12 1.04
CA PHE A 12 -19.29 -14.94 2.20
C PHE A 12 -18.08 -14.36 2.97
N VAL A 13 -17.00 -14.03 2.26
CA VAL A 13 -15.81 -13.40 2.87
C VAL A 13 -16.16 -12.06 3.50
N ALA A 14 -16.97 -11.24 2.83
CA ALA A 14 -17.43 -9.97 3.38
C ALA A 14 -18.23 -10.17 4.67
N VAL A 15 -19.18 -11.12 4.70
CA VAL A 15 -19.96 -11.42 5.91
C VAL A 15 -19.07 -11.91 7.05
N LEU A 16 -18.04 -12.73 6.78
CA LEU A 16 -17.10 -13.16 7.82
C LEU A 16 -16.28 -11.98 8.37
N ILE A 17 -15.74 -11.13 7.50
CA ILE A 17 -14.92 -9.98 7.90
C ILE A 17 -15.77 -8.99 8.70
N TRP A 18 -16.92 -8.58 8.16
CA TRP A 18 -17.81 -7.61 8.81
C TRP A 18 -18.50 -8.20 10.03
N GLY A 19 -18.88 -9.48 9.99
CA GLY A 19 -19.48 -10.21 11.10
C GLY A 19 -18.52 -10.42 12.27
N TRP A 20 -17.21 -10.49 12.01
CA TRP A 20 -16.19 -10.49 13.07
C TRP A 20 -15.88 -9.08 13.57
N TRP A 21 -15.70 -8.12 12.66
CA TRP A 21 -15.24 -6.78 13.01
C TRP A 21 -16.31 -5.92 13.67
N LEU A 22 -17.54 -5.90 13.15
CA LEU A 22 -18.61 -5.04 13.67
C LEU A 22 -18.92 -5.30 15.15
N PRO A 23 -19.14 -6.55 15.62
CA PRO A 23 -19.44 -6.81 17.02
C PRO A 23 -18.30 -6.41 17.97
N LEU A 24 -17.05 -6.54 17.54
CA LEU A 24 -15.90 -6.13 18.34
C LEU A 24 -15.84 -4.61 18.52
N ILE A 25 -16.11 -3.84 17.45
CA ILE A 25 -16.09 -2.37 17.54
C ILE A 25 -17.32 -1.83 18.26
N THR A 26 -18.51 -2.38 17.99
CA THR A 26 -19.74 -1.97 18.69
C THR A 26 -19.72 -2.38 20.16
N GLY A 27 -19.25 -3.59 20.47
CA GLY A 27 -19.16 -4.12 21.84
C GLY A 27 -18.15 -3.38 22.72
N GLN A 28 -17.11 -2.78 22.13
CA GLN A 28 -16.11 -1.98 22.86
C GLN A 28 -16.39 -0.47 22.87
N GLY A 29 -17.47 0.00 22.22
CA GLY A 29 -17.81 1.43 22.19
C GLY A 29 -16.81 2.33 21.43
N ARG A 30 -15.93 1.73 20.61
CA ARG A 30 -14.78 2.42 19.98
C ARG A 30 -15.12 3.29 18.77
N TRP A 31 -16.39 3.48 18.49
CA TRP A 31 -16.86 4.34 17.39
C TRP A 31 -16.41 5.79 17.56
N ALA A 32 -16.33 6.27 18.80
CA ALA A 32 -15.82 7.60 19.12
C ALA A 32 -14.35 7.76 18.69
N ASP A 33 -13.50 6.77 18.97
CA ASP A 33 -12.08 6.80 18.60
C ASP A 33 -11.88 7.00 17.09
N PHE A 34 -12.67 6.31 16.24
CA PHE A 34 -12.53 6.40 14.78
C PHE A 34 -13.03 7.72 14.20
N LEU A 35 -14.11 8.26 14.77
CA LEU A 35 -14.81 9.43 14.21
C LEU A 35 -14.32 10.75 14.80
N VAL A 36 -13.88 10.74 16.05
CA VAL A 36 -13.50 11.94 16.81
C VAL A 36 -11.98 12.02 16.99
N ASP A 37 -11.34 10.94 17.42
CA ASP A 37 -9.91 10.97 17.77
C ASP A 37 -8.99 10.74 16.56
N TYR A 38 -9.42 9.91 15.60
CA TYR A 38 -8.63 9.55 14.41
C TYR A 38 -9.33 9.76 13.06
N PRO A 39 -9.99 10.91 12.80
CA PRO A 39 -10.79 11.13 11.58
C PRO A 39 -9.94 11.05 10.29
N MET A 40 -8.68 11.48 10.36
CA MET A 40 -7.77 11.45 9.21
C MET A 40 -7.35 10.03 8.83
N MET A 41 -7.21 9.11 9.79
CA MET A 41 -6.93 7.70 9.50
C MET A 41 -8.14 7.02 8.90
N THR A 42 -9.34 7.27 9.44
CA THR A 42 -10.59 6.75 8.90
C THR A 42 -10.80 7.19 7.44
N LEU A 43 -10.62 8.47 7.15
CA LEU A 43 -10.69 8.99 5.78
C LEU A 43 -9.65 8.33 4.87
N THR A 44 -8.42 8.16 5.36
CA THR A 44 -7.35 7.49 4.62
C THR A 44 -7.73 6.05 4.28
N MET A 45 -8.36 5.32 5.20
CA MET A 45 -8.78 3.94 4.96
C MET A 45 -9.93 3.85 3.97
N VAL A 46 -10.90 4.78 4.01
CA VAL A 46 -11.99 4.85 3.02
C VAL A 46 -11.43 5.12 1.62
N VAL A 47 -10.63 6.17 1.48
CA VAL A 47 -10.01 6.54 0.18
C VAL A 47 -9.06 5.45 -0.30
N GLY A 48 -8.24 4.91 0.60
CA GLY A 48 -7.31 3.83 0.32
C GLY A 48 -8.02 2.56 -0.15
N SER A 49 -9.16 2.20 0.46
CA SER A 49 -9.97 1.05 0.04
C SER A 49 -10.61 1.25 -1.33
N PHE A 50 -11.10 2.47 -1.62
CA PHE A 50 -11.65 2.78 -2.93
C PHE A 50 -10.59 2.69 -4.03
N ILE A 51 -9.42 3.30 -3.82
CA ILE A 51 -8.31 3.23 -4.78
C ILE A 51 -7.84 1.78 -4.94
N ALA A 52 -7.68 1.04 -3.84
CA ALA A 52 -7.29 -0.37 -3.86
C ALA A 52 -8.30 -1.28 -4.56
N GLY A 53 -9.59 -0.94 -4.54
CA GLY A 53 -10.62 -1.67 -5.28
C GLY A 53 -10.66 -1.28 -6.76
N ALA A 54 -10.33 -0.02 -7.07
CA ALA A 54 -10.28 0.50 -8.43
C ALA A 54 -8.98 0.13 -9.17
N THR A 55 -7.90 -0.20 -8.45
CA THR A 55 -6.59 -0.54 -9.01
C THR A 55 -6.08 -1.89 -8.52
N SER A 56 -5.28 -2.58 -9.33
CA SER A 56 -4.64 -3.84 -8.90
C SER A 56 -3.39 -3.62 -8.01
N GLU A 57 -3.19 -2.42 -7.47
CA GLU A 57 -1.98 -2.02 -6.73
C GLU A 57 -2.11 -2.26 -5.22
N GLY A 58 -3.34 -2.45 -4.71
CA GLY A 58 -3.64 -2.68 -3.29
C GLY A 58 -3.59 -1.42 -2.41
N GLY A 59 -4.18 -1.51 -1.21
CA GLY A 59 -4.31 -0.35 -0.30
C GLY A 59 -3.00 0.15 0.31
N GLY A 60 -1.95 -0.67 0.25
CA GLY A 60 -0.61 -0.33 0.74
C GLY A 60 0.00 0.89 0.04
N ALA A 61 -0.30 1.10 -1.25
CA ALA A 61 0.18 2.23 -2.03
C ALA A 61 -0.30 3.59 -1.48
N VAL A 62 -1.49 3.63 -0.89
CA VAL A 62 -2.04 4.83 -0.24
C VAL A 62 -1.64 4.89 1.24
N ALA A 63 -1.65 3.75 1.94
CA ALA A 63 -1.34 3.70 3.37
C ALA A 63 0.11 4.14 3.67
N PHE A 64 1.08 3.71 2.85
CA PHE A 64 2.49 4.03 3.06
C PHE A 64 2.82 5.54 3.07
N PRO A 65 2.50 6.33 2.02
CA PRO A 65 2.78 7.76 2.01
C PRO A 65 2.00 8.51 3.08
N VAL A 66 0.77 8.09 3.41
CA VAL A 66 0.01 8.76 4.47
C VAL A 66 0.66 8.52 5.83
N LEU A 67 1.03 7.29 6.17
CA LEU A 67 1.70 6.98 7.44
C LEU A 67 3.04 7.69 7.57
N THR A 68 3.84 7.73 6.51
CA THR A 68 5.19 8.33 6.54
C THR A 68 5.19 9.85 6.42
N LEU A 69 4.36 10.43 5.56
CA LEU A 69 4.36 11.87 5.27
C LEU A 69 3.40 12.66 6.15
N VAL A 70 2.22 12.10 6.45
CA VAL A 70 1.20 12.79 7.26
C VAL A 70 1.39 12.50 8.75
N PHE A 71 1.59 11.23 9.11
CA PHE A 71 1.70 10.81 10.51
C PHE A 71 3.15 10.69 11.02
N GLY A 72 4.14 10.80 10.14
CA GLY A 72 5.56 10.75 10.53
C GLY A 72 6.03 9.40 11.06
N VAL A 73 5.29 8.32 10.77
CA VAL A 73 5.66 6.96 11.15
C VAL A 73 6.95 6.56 10.43
N ALA A 74 7.83 5.82 11.12
CA ALA A 74 9.08 5.34 10.56
C ALA A 74 8.83 4.54 9.26
N PRO A 75 9.59 4.78 8.17
CA PRO A 75 9.36 4.12 6.88
C PRO A 75 9.36 2.58 6.93
N ALA A 76 10.13 1.98 7.84
CA ALA A 76 10.13 0.54 8.04
C ALA A 76 8.76 0.04 8.54
N VAL A 77 8.24 0.65 9.62
CA VAL A 77 6.94 0.28 10.20
C VAL A 77 5.79 0.54 9.23
N ALA A 78 5.81 1.69 8.55
CA ALA A 78 4.79 2.02 7.56
C ALA A 78 4.79 1.06 6.37
N ARG A 79 5.98 0.59 5.94
CA ARG A 79 6.13 -0.43 4.89
C ARG A 79 5.54 -1.77 5.35
N ASP A 80 5.88 -2.23 6.54
CA ASP A 80 5.39 -3.50 7.05
C ASP A 80 3.86 -3.48 7.19
N PHE A 81 3.31 -2.37 7.68
CA PHE A 81 1.87 -2.16 7.75
C PHE A 81 1.21 -2.16 6.37
N ALA A 82 1.81 -1.48 5.37
CA ALA A 82 1.31 -1.49 4.00
C ALA A 82 1.31 -2.90 3.38
N LEU A 83 2.37 -3.69 3.63
CA LEU A 83 2.46 -5.07 3.17
C LEU A 83 1.40 -5.97 3.82
N LEU A 84 1.09 -5.75 5.10
CA LEU A 84 0.03 -6.47 5.81
C LEU A 84 -1.35 -6.17 5.21
N ILE A 85 -1.68 -4.89 4.97
CA ILE A 85 -2.95 -4.51 4.32
C ILE A 85 -3.03 -5.14 2.93
N GLN A 86 -1.95 -5.09 2.17
CA GLN A 86 -1.88 -5.69 0.84
C GLN A 86 -2.11 -7.21 0.88
N ALA A 87 -1.46 -7.92 1.81
CA ALA A 87 -1.61 -9.36 1.96
C ALA A 87 -3.08 -9.73 2.25
N VAL A 88 -3.75 -9.01 3.15
CA VAL A 88 -5.18 -9.23 3.45
C VAL A 88 -6.04 -8.96 2.21
N GLY A 89 -5.84 -7.82 1.53
CA GLY A 89 -6.63 -7.44 0.36
C GLY A 89 -6.47 -8.40 -0.82
N MET A 90 -5.23 -8.76 -1.17
CA MET A 90 -4.96 -9.68 -2.28
C MET A 90 -5.42 -11.11 -1.96
N THR A 91 -5.35 -11.53 -0.69
CA THR A 91 -5.89 -12.83 -0.27
C THR A 91 -7.42 -12.84 -0.39
N ALA A 92 -8.11 -11.79 0.05
CA ALA A 92 -9.55 -11.67 -0.12
C ALA A 92 -9.96 -11.67 -1.60
N ALA A 93 -9.20 -10.96 -2.46
CA ALA A 93 -9.41 -10.99 -3.90
C ALA A 93 -9.17 -12.37 -4.51
N SER A 94 -8.19 -13.13 -4.03
CA SER A 94 -7.91 -14.49 -4.52
C SER A 94 -9.07 -15.45 -4.27
N VAL A 95 -9.74 -15.34 -3.11
CA VAL A 95 -10.95 -16.11 -2.78
C VAL A 95 -12.13 -15.71 -3.68
N ALA A 96 -12.16 -14.46 -4.15
CA ALA A 96 -13.15 -14.01 -5.13
C ALA A 96 -12.90 -14.57 -6.54
N MET A 97 -11.65 -14.89 -6.88
CA MET A 97 -11.22 -15.30 -8.23
C MET A 97 -11.20 -16.83 -8.44
N ILE A 98 -12.17 -17.56 -7.89
CA ILE A 98 -12.32 -19.02 -8.13
C ILE A 98 -12.93 -19.24 -9.51
N GLN A 99 -12.11 -19.12 -10.55
CA GLN A 99 -12.46 -19.42 -11.93
C GLN A 99 -11.45 -20.42 -12.53
N PRO A 100 -11.83 -21.30 -13.48
CA PRO A 100 -10.94 -22.32 -14.04
C PRO A 100 -9.62 -21.76 -14.57
N GLN A 101 -9.65 -20.59 -15.21
CA GLN A 101 -8.48 -19.93 -15.80
C GLN A 101 -7.51 -19.39 -14.74
N ALA A 102 -8.01 -19.05 -13.55
CA ALA A 102 -7.15 -18.56 -12.46
C ALA A 102 -6.19 -19.65 -11.97
N TRP A 103 -6.61 -20.92 -12.03
CA TRP A 103 -5.75 -22.06 -11.66
C TRP A 103 -4.53 -22.18 -12.57
N SER A 104 -4.69 -21.95 -13.88
CA SER A 104 -3.56 -21.98 -14.82
C SER A 104 -2.51 -20.93 -14.47
N PHE A 105 -2.93 -19.70 -14.12
CA PHE A 105 -2.00 -18.67 -13.66
C PHE A 105 -1.39 -19.02 -12.30
N TRP A 106 -2.17 -19.59 -11.39
CA TRP A 106 -1.72 -19.97 -10.06
C TRP A 106 -0.56 -20.96 -10.10
N TYR A 107 -0.63 -22.00 -10.94
CA TYR A 107 0.45 -22.99 -11.09
C TYR A 107 1.76 -22.40 -11.62
N VAL A 108 1.70 -21.34 -12.43
CA VAL A 108 2.89 -20.66 -12.95
C VAL A 108 3.45 -19.67 -11.93
N CYS A 109 2.57 -18.88 -11.30
CA CYS A 109 2.97 -17.78 -10.43
C CYS A 109 3.45 -18.25 -9.05
N VAL A 110 2.78 -19.23 -8.44
CA VAL A 110 3.07 -19.63 -7.05
C VAL A 110 4.48 -20.18 -6.86
N PRO A 111 4.98 -21.13 -7.69
CA PRO A 111 6.35 -21.63 -7.54
C PRO A 111 7.40 -20.53 -7.67
N VAL A 112 7.19 -19.60 -8.60
CA VAL A 112 8.09 -18.45 -8.83
C VAL A 112 8.11 -17.52 -7.60
N VAL A 113 6.95 -17.22 -7.01
CA VAL A 113 6.86 -16.31 -5.85
C VAL A 113 7.36 -16.97 -4.58
N VAL A 114 7.01 -18.24 -4.33
CA VAL A 114 7.43 -18.99 -3.13
C VAL A 114 8.95 -19.10 -3.03
N VAL A 115 9.65 -19.22 -4.16
CA VAL A 115 11.12 -19.23 -4.18
C VAL A 115 11.68 -17.81 -4.28
N GLY A 116 11.14 -17.00 -5.19
CA GLY A 116 11.68 -15.68 -5.52
C GLY A 116 11.55 -14.65 -4.39
N ALA A 117 10.43 -14.63 -3.66
CA ALA A 117 10.23 -13.66 -2.59
C ALA A 117 11.16 -13.88 -1.38
N PRO A 118 11.31 -15.11 -0.83
CA PRO A 118 12.28 -15.36 0.23
C PRO A 118 13.73 -15.14 -0.23
N LEU A 119 14.08 -15.57 -1.44
CA LEU A 119 15.44 -15.42 -1.98
C LEU A 119 15.79 -13.94 -2.20
N GLY A 120 14.84 -13.15 -2.70
CA GLY A 120 14.98 -11.69 -2.81
C GLY A 120 15.11 -11.01 -1.45
N ALA A 121 14.29 -11.40 -0.47
CA ALA A 121 14.38 -10.85 0.89
C ALA A 121 15.72 -11.17 1.56
N TRP A 122 16.19 -12.41 1.41
CA TRP A 122 17.51 -12.84 1.88
C TRP A 122 18.64 -12.04 1.20
N PHE A 123 18.57 -11.84 -0.11
CA PHE A 123 19.57 -11.07 -0.86
C PHE A 123 19.63 -9.59 -0.47
N ILE A 124 18.50 -9.00 -0.09
CA ILE A 124 18.36 -7.58 0.24
C ILE A 124 18.77 -7.26 1.68
N ARG A 125 18.70 -8.24 2.59
CA ARG A 125 18.88 -8.05 4.06
C ARG A 125 20.09 -7.19 4.43
N ASP A 126 21.26 -7.49 3.87
CA ASP A 126 22.53 -6.84 4.24
C ASP A 126 22.99 -5.77 3.21
N ARG A 127 22.08 -5.31 2.35
CA ARG A 127 22.40 -4.35 1.29
C ARG A 127 22.13 -2.91 1.71
N SER A 128 22.95 -1.99 1.22
CA SER A 128 22.76 -0.56 1.48
C SER A 128 21.45 -0.05 0.86
N SER A 129 20.82 0.96 1.49
CA SER A 129 19.56 1.52 1.02
C SER A 129 19.63 2.07 -0.42
N ALA A 130 20.82 2.45 -0.89
CA ALA A 130 21.03 2.88 -2.28
C ALA A 130 20.87 1.73 -3.28
N VAL A 131 21.42 0.56 -2.96
CA VAL A 131 21.27 -0.65 -3.79
C VAL A 131 19.82 -1.08 -3.82
N ILE A 132 19.15 -1.10 -2.67
CA ILE A 132 17.72 -1.48 -2.56
C ILE A 132 16.86 -0.57 -3.44
N ARG A 133 17.05 0.76 -3.39
CA ARG A 133 16.30 1.70 -4.23
C ARG A 133 16.55 1.49 -5.71
N ARG A 134 17.81 1.28 -6.14
CA ARG A 134 18.14 1.02 -7.54
C ARG A 134 17.49 -0.29 -8.04
N LEU A 135 17.53 -1.34 -7.22
CA LEU A 135 16.88 -2.62 -7.53
C LEU A 135 15.37 -2.44 -7.67
N LEU A 136 14.72 -1.72 -6.74
CA LEU A 136 13.30 -1.43 -6.80
C LEU A 136 12.92 -0.68 -8.07
N TYR A 137 13.66 0.38 -8.42
CA TYR A 137 13.42 1.13 -9.66
C TYR A 137 13.63 0.27 -10.91
N ALA A 138 14.64 -0.59 -10.92
CA ALA A 138 14.85 -1.54 -12.00
C ALA A 138 13.67 -2.50 -12.14
N CYS A 139 13.21 -3.11 -11.05
CA CYS A 139 12.07 -4.03 -11.06
C CYS A 139 10.78 -3.35 -11.56
N ILE A 140 10.46 -2.16 -11.04
CA ILE A 140 9.28 -1.39 -11.46
C ILE A 140 9.38 -1.06 -12.95
N GLY A 141 10.56 -0.62 -13.41
CA GLY A 141 10.81 -0.33 -14.82
C GLY A 141 10.62 -1.55 -15.71
N THR A 142 11.18 -2.71 -15.34
CA THR A 142 11.03 -3.96 -16.08
C THR A 142 9.57 -4.43 -16.12
N GLN A 143 8.83 -4.33 -15.01
CA GLN A 143 7.40 -4.68 -14.97
C GLN A 143 6.57 -3.76 -15.86
N PHE A 144 6.85 -2.46 -15.84
CA PHE A 144 6.17 -1.49 -16.70
C PHE A 144 6.46 -1.75 -18.19
N LEU A 145 7.73 -1.96 -18.56
CA LEU A 145 8.10 -2.29 -19.93
C LEU A 145 7.51 -3.63 -20.40
N GLY A 146 7.52 -4.64 -19.52
CA GLY A 146 6.90 -5.94 -19.79
C GLY A 146 5.40 -5.81 -20.02
N ALA A 147 4.70 -5.04 -19.18
CA ALA A 147 3.30 -4.71 -19.39
C ALA A 147 3.09 -3.99 -20.73
N VAL A 148 4.01 -3.10 -21.10
CA VAL A 148 3.89 -2.35 -22.36
C VAL A 148 4.04 -3.23 -23.60
N ILE A 149 4.90 -4.25 -23.53
CA ILE A 149 5.18 -5.16 -24.65
C ILE A 149 4.08 -6.23 -24.78
N ILE A 150 3.60 -6.76 -23.65
CA ILE A 150 2.67 -7.91 -23.64
C ILE A 150 1.22 -7.47 -23.91
N LEU A 151 0.82 -6.29 -23.45
CA LEU A 151 -0.57 -5.84 -23.56
C LEU A 151 -0.82 -5.11 -24.89
N PRO A 152 -1.82 -5.52 -25.69
CA PRO A 152 -2.19 -4.81 -26.90
C PRO A 152 -2.89 -3.48 -26.53
N PHE A 153 -2.16 -2.37 -26.56
CA PHE A 153 -2.76 -1.07 -26.23
C PHE A 153 -3.64 -0.55 -27.37
N SER A 154 -4.91 -0.34 -27.04
CA SER A 154 -5.75 0.61 -27.77
C SER A 154 -5.40 2.04 -27.34
N LEU A 155 -5.54 3.00 -28.25
CA LEU A 155 -5.32 4.42 -27.98
C LEU A 155 -6.13 4.92 -26.77
N LYS A 156 -7.33 4.35 -26.53
CA LYS A 156 -8.18 4.68 -25.38
C LYS A 156 -7.60 4.22 -24.04
N MET A 157 -6.94 3.06 -24.00
CA MET A 157 -6.31 2.56 -22.77
C MET A 157 -4.99 3.29 -22.50
N PHE A 158 -4.27 3.66 -23.56
CA PHE A 158 -3.05 4.44 -23.44
C PHE A 158 -3.32 5.85 -22.88
N THR A 159 -4.33 6.56 -23.40
CA THR A 159 -4.69 7.89 -22.87
C THR A 159 -5.19 7.83 -21.43
N LEU A 160 -5.97 6.80 -21.07
CA LEU A 160 -6.39 6.57 -19.68
C LEU A 160 -5.20 6.27 -18.76
N GLY A 161 -4.23 5.47 -19.22
CA GLY A 161 -2.99 5.18 -18.50
C GLY A 161 -2.16 6.43 -18.25
N CYS A 162 -1.96 7.26 -19.27
CA CYS A 162 -1.25 8.54 -19.13
C CYS A 162 -1.99 9.49 -18.17
N ALA A 163 -3.32 9.57 -18.26
CA ALA A 163 -4.13 10.40 -17.37
C ALA A 163 -4.01 9.94 -15.91
N THR A 164 -4.19 8.65 -15.64
CA THR A 164 -4.07 8.09 -14.28
C THR A 164 -2.66 8.25 -13.71
N PHE A 165 -1.62 8.05 -14.51
CA PHE A 165 -0.23 8.27 -14.11
C PHE A 165 0.04 9.74 -13.77
N ALA A 166 -0.45 10.68 -14.58
CA ALA A 166 -0.32 12.11 -14.33
C ALA A 166 -1.08 12.54 -13.06
N THR A 167 -2.31 12.04 -12.87
CA THR A 167 -3.09 12.33 -11.65
C THR A 167 -2.42 11.75 -10.40
N GLY A 168 -1.93 10.50 -10.46
CA GLY A 168 -1.21 9.89 -9.34
C GLY A 168 0.08 10.65 -9.00
N SER A 169 0.89 10.98 -10.01
CA SER A 169 2.14 11.72 -9.83
C SER A 169 1.92 13.10 -9.21
N THR A 170 0.92 13.85 -9.68
CA THR A 170 0.59 15.18 -9.14
C THR A 170 0.13 15.11 -7.69
N LEU A 171 -0.71 14.12 -7.34
CA LEU A 171 -1.16 13.89 -5.97
C LEU A 171 0.02 13.57 -5.03
N PHE A 172 0.93 12.69 -5.45
CA PHE A 172 2.09 12.30 -4.64
C PHE A 172 3.09 13.46 -4.45
N ILE A 173 3.34 14.26 -5.48
CA ILE A 173 4.19 15.44 -5.38
C ILE A 173 3.57 16.45 -4.40
N TRP A 174 2.25 16.66 -4.47
CA TRP A 174 1.54 17.55 -3.56
C TRP A 174 1.61 17.07 -2.10
N LEU A 175 1.41 15.77 -1.87
CA LEU A 175 1.56 15.16 -0.53
C LEU A 175 3.00 15.29 0.00
N GLY A 176 4.01 15.07 -0.85
CA GLY A 176 5.41 15.23 -0.52
C GLY A 176 5.76 16.66 -0.09
N TRP A 177 5.30 17.64 -0.85
CA TRP A 177 5.52 19.06 -0.56
C TRP A 177 4.81 19.51 0.74
N LYS A 178 3.57 19.07 0.94
CA LYS A 178 2.81 19.39 2.16
C LYS A 178 3.42 18.72 3.41
N GLY A 179 3.90 17.48 3.26
CA GLY A 179 4.56 16.72 4.32
C GLY A 179 5.90 17.34 4.75
N SER A 180 6.73 17.78 3.78
CA SER A 180 8.01 18.43 4.08
C SER A 180 7.81 19.79 4.79
N THR A 181 6.82 20.57 4.34
CA THR A 181 6.48 21.88 4.94
C THR A 181 6.03 21.75 6.40
N ARG A 182 5.21 20.73 6.73
CA ARG A 182 4.80 20.46 8.12
C ARG A 182 5.97 20.06 9.01
N ARG A 183 6.88 19.23 8.48
CA ARG A 183 8.05 18.73 9.22
C ARG A 183 9.07 19.85 9.49
N GLY A 184 9.27 20.76 8.54
CA GLY A 184 10.06 21.98 8.75
C GLY A 184 9.45 22.87 9.84
N ARG A 185 8.14 23.11 9.77
CA ARG A 185 7.44 23.97 10.74
C ARG A 185 7.46 23.42 12.18
N LEU A 186 7.45 22.08 12.35
CA LEU A 186 7.62 21.41 13.65
C LEU A 186 9.06 21.49 14.18
N ALA A 187 10.05 21.48 13.30
CA ALA A 187 11.46 21.66 13.67
C ALA A 187 11.75 23.11 14.12
N ASP A 188 11.10 24.09 13.48
CA ASP A 188 11.26 25.51 13.83
C ASP A 188 10.54 25.91 15.13
N THR A 189 9.47 25.21 15.49
CA THR A 189 8.71 25.45 16.74
C THR A 189 9.27 24.71 17.95
N ASN A 190 10.13 23.70 17.76
CA ASN A 190 10.78 22.96 18.84
C ASN A 190 12.32 22.86 18.62
N PRO A 191 13.07 23.95 18.89
CA PRO A 191 14.51 24.05 18.64
C PRO A 191 15.37 23.09 19.48
N GLY A 192 14.80 22.40 20.48
CA GLY A 192 15.50 21.38 21.26
C GLY A 192 15.79 20.09 20.46
N SER A 193 14.95 19.77 19.48
CA SER A 193 15.04 18.51 18.72
C SER A 193 16.22 18.48 17.72
N THR A 194 16.55 19.62 17.10
CA THR A 194 17.68 19.80 16.19
C THR A 194 19.03 19.71 16.89
N LEU A 195 19.12 20.13 18.15
CA LEU A 195 20.32 19.98 18.97
C LEU A 195 20.59 18.51 19.36
N THR A 196 19.55 17.73 19.66
CA THR A 196 19.67 16.29 19.92
C THR A 196 20.11 15.51 18.68
N ALA A 197 19.56 15.82 17.50
CA ALA A 197 19.94 15.19 16.24
C ALA A 197 21.40 15.47 15.86
N ARG A 198 21.87 16.71 16.11
CA ARG A 198 23.28 17.12 15.92
C ARG A 198 24.22 16.46 16.93
N ARG A 199 23.74 16.16 18.14
CA ARG A 199 24.49 15.43 19.17
C ARG A 199 24.64 13.95 18.83
N THR A 200 23.60 13.32 18.27
CA THR A 200 23.65 11.90 17.86
C THR A 200 24.49 11.67 16.59
N SER A 201 24.59 12.66 15.70
CA SER A 201 25.50 12.59 14.54
C SER A 201 26.96 12.88 14.88
N ALA A 202 27.23 13.45 16.07
CA ALA A 202 28.59 13.75 16.54
C ALA A 202 29.17 12.66 17.45
N SER A 203 28.36 11.66 17.86
CA SER A 203 28.76 10.61 18.79
C SER A 203 29.04 9.24 18.14
N SER A 204 29.06 9.15 16.81
CA SER A 204 29.57 7.97 16.11
C SER A 204 31.11 8.08 16.02
N PRO A 205 31.89 7.19 16.69
CA PRO A 205 33.33 7.18 16.52
C PRO A 205 33.70 6.69 15.10
N PRO A 206 34.91 7.05 14.60
CA PRO A 206 35.37 6.72 13.25
C PRO A 206 35.49 5.21 12.99
#